data_AF-A0A9E5XN02-F1
#
_entry.id   AF-A0A9E5XN02-F1
#
_cell.length_a   1.000
_cell.length_b   1.000
_cell.length_c   1.000
_cell.angle_alpha   90.00
_cell.angle_beta   90.00
_cell.angle_gamma   90.00
#
_symmetry.space_group_name_H-M   'P 1'
#
loop_
_entity.id
_entity.type
_entity.pdbx_description
1 polymer ?
#
loop_
_entity_poly.entity_id
_entity_poly.type
_entity_poly.pdbx_seq_one_letter_code
_entity_poly.pdbx_strand_id
1 'polypeptide(L)'
;LIRIFAWKIALGRNGIINSALMSLGLIDEPLQFLLYSKFAVALVLAHEWLPYVVIPLYLALKGIPQEVIDAARSLGANRWDVFWRIIVPLSVPGLFASFVLVYIPMLGEFAVPTLVGGPSGYMLGNVIESQFLSAGNWGLGSAIGFVLLTIILILVALVLKVAGLERLL
;
A
#
# COMPACT_ATOMS: atom_id res chain seq x y z
N LEU A 1 2.31 13.26 -7.36
CA LEU A 1 3.39 13.63 -8.32
C LEU A 1 4.66 14.17 -7.67
N ILE A 2 4.69 15.34 -7.00
CA ILE A 2 5.94 15.88 -6.41
C ILE A 2 6.67 14.87 -5.51
N ARG A 3 5.94 14.16 -4.65
CA ARG A 3 6.50 13.11 -3.78
C ARG A 3 7.12 11.94 -4.54
N ILE A 4 6.51 11.55 -5.66
CA ILE A 4 7.00 10.45 -6.51
C ILE A 4 8.30 10.88 -7.21
N PHE A 5 8.38 12.12 -7.69
CA PHE A 5 9.62 12.68 -8.23
C PHE A 5 10.73 12.78 -7.18
N ALA A 6 10.40 13.20 -5.95
CA ALA A 6 11.36 13.22 -4.85
C ALA A 6 11.94 11.82 -4.59
N TRP A 7 11.08 10.78 -4.56
CA TRP A 7 11.53 9.39 -4.46
C TRP A 7 12.37 8.94 -5.66
N LYS A 8 11.97 9.29 -6.89
CA LYS A 8 12.75 8.99 -8.09
C LYS A 8 14.17 9.56 -8.02
N ILE A 9 14.31 10.81 -7.56
CA ILE A 9 15.61 11.47 -7.37
C ILE A 9 16.40 10.80 -6.24
N ALA A 10 15.75 10.55 -5.10
CA ALA A 10 16.41 9.97 -3.93
C ALA A 10 16.92 8.53 -4.15
N LEU A 11 16.15 7.71 -4.89
CA LEU A 11 16.45 6.32 -5.20
C LEU A 11 17.37 6.16 -6.43
N GLY A 12 17.58 7.24 -7.20
CA GLY A 12 18.41 7.21 -8.39
C GLY A 12 19.86 6.82 -8.11
N ARG A 13 20.59 6.51 -9.18
CA ARG A 13 22.01 6.11 -9.12
C ARG A 13 22.88 7.14 -8.37
N ASN A 14 22.65 8.43 -8.63
CA ASN A 14 23.32 9.55 -7.97
C ASN A 14 22.42 10.20 -6.90
N GLY A 15 21.44 9.45 -6.39
CA GLY A 15 20.49 9.90 -5.39
C GLY A 15 21.07 9.87 -3.98
N ILE A 16 20.41 10.57 -3.06
CA ILE A 16 20.88 10.73 -1.67
C ILE A 16 21.16 9.40 -0.97
N ILE A 17 20.41 8.34 -1.27
CA ILE A 17 20.57 7.03 -0.63
C ILE A 17 21.87 6.37 -1.09
N ASN A 18 22.09 6.26 -2.41
CA ASN A 18 23.31 5.67 -2.96
C ASN A 18 24.54 6.51 -2.58
N SER A 19 24.46 7.84 -2.69
CA SER A 19 25.57 8.73 -2.33
C SER A 19 25.94 8.64 -0.85
N ALA A 20 24.95 8.54 0.06
CA ALA A 20 25.22 8.36 1.49
C ALA A 20 25.89 7.00 1.76
N LEU A 21 25.38 5.91 1.21
CA LEU A 21 25.95 4.57 1.38
C LEU A 21 27.39 4.47 0.84
N MET A 22 27.66 5.07 -0.32
CA MET A 22 29.01 5.15 -0.87
C MET A 22 29.93 6.03 -0.02
N SER A 23 29.45 7.18 0.47
CA SER A 23 30.26 8.07 1.33
C SER A 23 30.64 7.45 2.68
N LEU A 24 29.82 6.53 3.18
CA LEU A 24 30.08 5.77 4.40
C LEU A 24 30.96 4.54 4.17
N GLY A 25 31.35 4.23 2.92
CA GLY A 25 32.12 3.04 2.57
C GLY A 25 31.34 1.73 2.75
N LEU A 26 30.01 1.77 2.74
CA LEU A 26 29.16 0.58 2.89
C LEU A 26 28.97 -0.18 1.57
N ILE A 27 29.09 0.51 0.43
CA ILE A 27 28.97 -0.04 -0.91
C ILE A 27 29.98 0.63 -1.85
N ASP A 28 30.51 -0.13 -2.81
CA ASP A 28 31.43 0.38 -3.84
C ASP A 28 30.71 0.89 -5.10
N GLU A 29 29.53 0.34 -5.38
CA GLU A 29 28.70 0.70 -6.54
C GLU A 29 27.24 0.99 -6.14
N PRO A 30 26.54 1.89 -6.86
CA PRO A 30 25.13 2.18 -6.58
C PRO A 30 24.22 0.96 -6.71
N LEU A 31 23.30 0.82 -5.76
CA LEU A 31 22.30 -0.25 -5.73
C LEU A 31 21.27 -0.04 -6.83
N GLN A 32 21.41 -0.78 -7.93
CA GLN A 32 20.55 -0.63 -9.11
C GLN A 32 19.09 -1.00 -8.83
N PHE A 33 18.81 -1.87 -7.86
CA PHE A 33 17.43 -2.26 -7.52
C PHE A 33 16.64 -1.15 -6.81
N LEU A 34 17.27 -0.06 -6.37
CA LEU A 34 16.56 1.02 -5.67
C LEU A 34 15.61 1.80 -6.59
N LEU A 35 15.90 1.86 -7.89
CA LEU A 35 15.08 2.56 -8.88
C LEU A 35 14.81 1.66 -10.10
N TYR A 36 13.67 1.83 -10.74
CA TYR A 36 13.21 1.03 -11.89
C TYR A 36 13.04 -0.45 -11.55
N SER A 37 12.52 -0.72 -10.35
CA SER A 37 12.29 -2.05 -9.81
C SER A 37 10.92 -2.19 -9.17
N LYS A 38 10.46 -3.43 -8.98
CA LYS A 38 9.28 -3.74 -8.14
C LYS A 38 9.45 -3.24 -6.70
N PHE A 39 10.67 -3.25 -6.18
CA PHE A 39 10.97 -2.74 -4.84
C PHE A 39 10.69 -1.23 -4.75
N ALA A 40 11.16 -0.47 -5.74
CA ALA A 40 10.92 0.98 -5.80
C ALA A 40 9.41 1.28 -5.83
N VAL A 41 8.64 0.54 -6.63
CA VAL A 41 7.18 0.67 -6.69
C VAL A 41 6.55 0.38 -5.33
N ALA A 42 6.90 -0.75 -4.71
CA ALA A 42 6.36 -1.13 -3.41
C ALA A 42 6.68 -0.11 -2.32
N LEU A 43 7.91 0.41 -2.29
CA LEU A 43 8.35 1.41 -1.32
C LEU A 43 7.58 2.73 -1.48
N VAL A 44 7.46 3.23 -2.72
CA VAL A 44 6.78 4.49 -2.99
C VAL A 44 5.28 4.38 -2.76
N LEU A 45 4.65 3.30 -3.20
CA LEU A 45 3.23 3.03 -2.92
C LEU A 45 3.00 2.91 -1.41
N ALA A 46 3.84 2.16 -0.69
CA ALA A 46 3.72 2.04 0.76
C ALA A 46 3.77 3.43 1.43
N HIS A 47 4.75 4.26 1.08
CA HIS A 47 4.86 5.61 1.61
C HIS A 47 3.67 6.52 1.23
N GLU A 48 3.18 6.43 0.00
CA GLU A 48 2.06 7.24 -0.50
C GLU A 48 0.74 6.89 0.21
N TRP A 49 0.51 5.60 0.43
CA TRP A 49 -0.72 5.06 0.97
C TRP A 49 -0.74 4.92 2.50
N LEU A 50 0.43 4.91 3.15
CA LEU A 50 0.55 4.76 4.60
C LEU A 50 -0.34 5.73 5.40
N PRO A 51 -0.41 7.04 5.10
CA PRO A 51 -1.26 7.96 5.87
C PRO A 51 -2.75 7.58 5.84
N TYR A 52 -3.21 7.04 4.71
CA TYR A 52 -4.60 6.63 4.51
C TYR A 52 -4.95 5.34 5.24
N VAL A 53 -3.97 4.47 5.51
CA VAL A 53 -4.15 3.28 6.35
C VAL A 53 -4.05 3.64 7.83
N VAL A 54 -3.12 4.53 8.20
CA VAL A 54 -2.83 4.88 9.60
C VAL A 54 -4.02 5.57 10.28
N ILE A 55 -4.73 6.48 9.60
CA ILE A 55 -5.87 7.20 10.18
C ILE A 55 -7.01 6.26 10.62
N PRO A 56 -7.59 5.43 9.74
CA PRO A 56 -8.65 4.50 10.13
C PRO A 56 -8.16 3.41 11.09
N LEU A 57 -6.91 2.94 10.96
CA LEU A 57 -6.33 2.02 11.92
C LEU A 57 -6.21 2.65 13.32
N TYR A 58 -5.83 3.92 13.42
CA TYR A 58 -5.78 4.65 14.68
C TYR A 58 -7.17 4.73 15.33
N LEU A 59 -8.21 4.97 14.55
CA LEU A 59 -9.59 5.00 15.07
C LEU A 59 -10.01 3.62 15.60
N ALA A 60 -9.66 2.54 14.90
CA ALA A 60 -9.91 1.18 15.37
C ALA A 60 -9.18 0.87 16.67
N LEU A 61 -7.90 1.27 16.78
CA LEU A 61 -7.12 1.10 18.01
C LEU A 61 -7.68 1.91 19.17
N LYS A 62 -8.13 3.15 18.93
CA LYS A 62 -8.77 4.00 19.94
C LYS A 62 -10.10 3.43 20.43
N GLY A 63 -10.77 2.61 19.62
CA GLY A 63 -11.99 1.91 20.00
C GLY A 63 -11.79 0.72 20.94
N ILE A 64 -10.55 0.30 21.21
CA ILE A 64 -10.26 -0.82 22.12
C ILE A 64 -10.56 -0.38 23.56
N PRO A 65 -11.46 -1.06 24.29
CA PRO A 65 -11.78 -0.69 25.68
C PRO A 65 -10.56 -0.83 26.58
N GLN A 66 -10.28 0.21 27.37
CA GLN A 66 -9.12 0.25 28.28
C GLN A 66 -9.23 -0.82 29.38
N GLU A 67 -10.47 -1.17 29.76
CA GLU A 67 -10.79 -2.17 30.79
C GLU A 67 -10.23 -3.55 30.44
N VAL A 68 -10.20 -3.92 29.15
CA VAL A 68 -9.64 -5.20 28.69
C VAL A 68 -8.13 -5.24 28.88
N ILE A 69 -7.47 -4.10 28.65
CA ILE A 69 -6.02 -3.95 28.83
C ILE A 69 -5.66 -3.99 30.32
N ASP A 70 -6.43 -3.29 31.14
CA ASP A 70 -6.19 -3.21 32.58
C ASP A 70 -6.47 -4.56 33.27
N ALA A 71 -7.51 -5.29 32.83
CA ALA A 71 -7.78 -6.65 33.29
C ALA A 71 -6.64 -7.61 32.94
N ALA A 72 -6.10 -7.55 31.72
CA ALA A 72 -4.98 -8.39 31.31
C ALA A 72 -3.71 -8.11 32.14
N ARG A 73 -3.41 -6.83 32.40
CA ARG A 73 -2.29 -6.44 33.27
C ARG A 73 -2.48 -6.93 34.70
N SER A 74 -3.71 -6.90 35.21
CA SER A 74 -4.05 -7.42 36.55
C SER A 74 -3.83 -8.93 36.66
N LEU A 75 -3.96 -9.67 35.55
CA LEU A 75 -3.65 -11.09 35.46
C LEU A 75 -2.17 -11.39 35.21
N GLY A 76 -1.30 -10.37 35.27
CA GLY A 76 0.15 -10.51 35.11
C GLY A 76 0.65 -10.45 33.66
N ALA A 77 -0.21 -10.09 32.70
CA ALA A 77 0.22 -9.93 31.31
C ALA A 77 1.22 -8.76 31.17
N ASN A 78 2.36 -9.01 30.53
CA ASN A 78 3.33 -7.97 30.25
C ASN A 78 2.94 -7.16 29.00
N ARG A 79 3.73 -6.13 28.66
CA ARG A 79 3.42 -5.25 27.51
C ARG A 79 3.37 -5.99 26.17
N TRP A 80 4.19 -7.01 25.98
CA TRP A 80 4.23 -7.81 24.75
C TRP A 80 3.02 -8.74 24.66
N ASP A 81 2.60 -9.32 25.78
CA ASP A 81 1.39 -10.13 25.85
C ASP A 81 0.15 -9.31 25.48
N VAL A 82 0.01 -8.13 26.09
CA VAL A 82 -1.10 -7.20 25.79
C VAL A 82 -1.10 -6.81 24.31
N PHE A 83 0.07 -6.46 23.75
CA PHE A 83 0.16 -6.06 22.36
C PHE A 83 -0.27 -7.18 21.40
N TRP A 84 0.34 -8.35 21.50
CA TRP A 84 0.11 -9.44 20.55
C TRP A 84 -1.18 -10.21 20.77
N ARG A 85 -1.66 -10.33 22.02
CA ARG A 85 -2.86 -11.12 22.34
C ARG A 85 -4.14 -10.30 22.40
N ILE A 86 -4.05 -8.98 22.57
CA ILE A 86 -5.23 -8.12 22.74
C ILE A 86 -5.26 -7.05 21.65
N ILE A 87 -4.25 -6.18 21.60
CA ILE A 87 -4.26 -5.02 20.69
C ILE A 87 -4.28 -5.47 19.23
N VAL A 88 -3.35 -6.34 18.84
CA VAL A 88 -3.26 -6.82 17.44
C VAL A 88 -4.56 -7.51 17.01
N PRO A 89 -5.07 -8.56 17.69
CA PRO A 89 -6.29 -9.24 17.26
C PRO A 89 -7.53 -8.34 17.22
N LEU A 90 -7.70 -7.45 18.20
CA LEU A 90 -8.84 -6.52 18.22
C LEU A 90 -8.74 -5.44 17.14
N SER A 91 -7.51 -5.10 16.71
CA SER A 91 -7.30 -4.15 15.62
C SER A 91 -7.45 -4.75 14.22
N VAL A 92 -7.40 -6.08 14.06
CA VAL A 92 -7.43 -6.76 12.74
C VAL A 92 -8.64 -6.36 11.88
N PRO A 93 -9.88 -6.28 12.39
CA PRO A 93 -11.01 -5.84 11.57
C PRO A 93 -10.83 -4.41 11.04
N GLY A 94 -10.31 -3.51 11.88
CA GLY A 94 -10.01 -2.14 11.49
C GLY A 94 -8.85 -2.04 10.49
N LEU A 95 -7.80 -2.85 10.69
CA LEU A 95 -6.68 -2.97 9.75
C LEU A 95 -7.16 -3.46 8.38
N PHE A 96 -8.03 -4.48 8.36
CA PHE A 96 -8.58 -5.04 7.13
C PHE A 96 -9.44 -4.01 6.38
N ALA A 97 -10.32 -3.30 7.08
CA ALA A 97 -11.13 -2.24 6.48
C ALA A 97 -10.25 -1.11 5.89
N SER A 98 -9.20 -0.71 6.63
CA SER A 98 -8.22 0.30 6.19
C SER A 98 -7.44 -0.16 4.97
N PHE A 99 -7.04 -1.44 4.94
CA PHE A 99 -6.34 -2.03 3.82
C PHE A 99 -7.21 -2.05 2.56
N VAL A 100 -8.45 -2.51 2.66
CA VAL A 100 -9.38 -2.57 1.51
C VAL A 100 -9.64 -1.17 0.93
N LEU A 101 -9.85 -0.18 1.81
CA LEU A 101 -10.07 1.23 1.41
C LEU A 101 -8.96 1.74 0.48
N VAL A 102 -7.73 1.31 0.72
CA VAL A 102 -6.54 1.80 0.01
C VAL A 102 -6.11 0.87 -1.11
N TYR A 103 -6.36 -0.43 -0.98
CA TYR A 103 -6.00 -1.43 -1.98
C TYR A 103 -6.74 -1.22 -3.30
N ILE A 104 -8.03 -0.84 -3.25
CA ILE A 104 -8.87 -0.61 -4.43
C ILE A 104 -8.28 0.45 -5.36
N PRO A 105 -8.02 1.70 -4.91
CA PRO A 105 -7.41 2.71 -5.78
C PRO A 105 -5.96 2.36 -6.15
N MET A 106 -5.24 1.62 -5.31
CA MET A 106 -3.87 1.19 -5.60
C MET A 106 -3.78 0.25 -6.82
N LEU A 107 -4.81 -0.58 -7.09
CA LEU A 107 -4.85 -1.46 -8.26
C LEU A 107 -4.91 -0.70 -9.60
N GLY A 108 -5.52 0.48 -9.60
CA GLY A 108 -5.61 1.36 -10.76
C GLY A 108 -4.44 2.33 -10.89
N GLU A 109 -3.47 2.27 -9.98
CA GLU A 109 -2.33 3.18 -9.96
C GLU A 109 -1.40 2.89 -11.15
N PHE A 110 -1.00 3.94 -11.85
CA PHE A 110 -0.10 3.87 -13.00
C PHE A 110 1.05 4.87 -12.91
N ALA A 111 0.92 5.97 -12.16
CA ALA A 111 1.92 7.03 -12.13
C ALA A 111 3.19 6.60 -11.37
N VAL A 112 3.05 5.87 -10.25
CA VAL A 112 4.19 5.37 -9.47
C VAL A 112 5.00 4.35 -10.29
N PRO A 113 4.44 3.24 -10.81
CA PRO A 113 5.11 2.31 -11.71
C PRO A 113 5.78 3.00 -12.91
N THR A 114 5.11 3.95 -13.55
CA THR A 114 5.68 4.67 -14.70
C THR A 114 6.92 5.46 -14.30
N LEU A 115 6.91 6.10 -13.13
CA LEU A 115 8.00 6.99 -12.72
C LEU A 115 9.18 6.26 -12.06
N VAL A 116 8.93 5.20 -11.29
CA VAL A 116 9.96 4.52 -10.48
C VAL A 116 10.07 3.01 -10.72
N GLY A 117 9.15 2.39 -11.45
CA GLY A 117 9.09 0.93 -11.61
C GLY A 117 9.84 0.38 -12.82
N GLY A 118 10.00 1.17 -13.88
CA GLY A 118 10.63 0.69 -15.11
C GLY A 118 9.92 -0.53 -15.70
N PRO A 119 10.60 -1.35 -16.53
CA PRO A 119 9.99 -2.54 -17.15
C PRO A 119 9.56 -3.60 -16.13
N SER A 120 10.29 -3.71 -15.02
CA SER A 120 10.05 -4.77 -14.03
C SER A 120 8.92 -4.43 -13.05
N GLY A 121 8.65 -3.15 -12.82
CA GLY A 121 7.60 -2.64 -11.92
C GLY A 121 6.28 -2.31 -12.62
N TYR A 122 6.10 -2.72 -13.88
CA TYR A 122 4.88 -2.43 -14.65
C TYR A 122 3.64 -3.08 -14.02
N MET A 123 2.56 -2.31 -13.85
CA MET A 123 1.30 -2.74 -13.23
C MET A 123 0.13 -2.73 -14.22
N LEU A 124 -1.00 -3.30 -13.81
CA LEU A 124 -2.20 -3.38 -14.65
C LEU A 124 -2.74 -2.01 -15.05
N GLY A 125 -2.65 -1.02 -14.14
CA GLY A 125 -2.97 0.38 -14.45
C GLY A 125 -2.18 0.91 -15.64
N ASN A 126 -0.89 0.56 -15.75
CA ASN A 126 -0.06 0.94 -16.90
C ASN A 126 -0.50 0.25 -18.18
N VAL A 127 -0.93 -1.02 -18.11
CA VAL A 127 -1.45 -1.73 -19.30
C VAL A 127 -2.66 -0.99 -19.84
N ILE A 128 -3.61 -0.64 -18.97
CA ILE A 128 -4.83 0.09 -19.36
C ILE A 128 -4.45 1.45 -19.95
N GLU A 129 -3.63 2.24 -19.23
CA GLU A 129 -3.18 3.57 -19.68
C GLU A 129 -2.48 3.52 -21.04
N SER A 130 -1.61 2.53 -21.26
CA SER A 130 -0.88 2.36 -22.52
C SER A 130 -1.81 2.06 -23.70
N GLN A 131 -2.93 1.35 -23.49
CA GLN A 131 -3.90 1.09 -24.56
C GLN A 131 -4.60 2.37 -24.99
N PHE A 132 -4.90 3.28 -24.07
CA PHE A 132 -5.53 4.56 -24.38
C PHE A 132 -4.56 5.58 -24.98
N LEU A 133 -3.40 5.77 -24.34
CA LEU A 133 -2.51 6.90 -24.65
C LEU A 133 -1.40 6.55 -25.65
N SER A 134 -0.86 5.33 -25.60
CA SER A 134 0.24 4.92 -26.48
C SER A 134 -0.26 4.20 -27.74
N ALA A 135 -1.12 3.19 -27.57
CA ALA A 135 -1.60 2.37 -28.66
C ALA A 135 -2.83 2.95 -29.39
N GLY A 136 -3.52 3.93 -28.80
CA GLY A 136 -4.77 4.48 -29.34
C GLY A 136 -5.91 3.45 -29.46
N ASN A 137 -5.77 2.27 -28.84
CA ASN A 137 -6.75 1.20 -28.88
C ASN A 137 -7.73 1.32 -27.70
N TRP A 138 -8.63 2.29 -27.82
CA TRP A 138 -9.59 2.62 -26.78
C TRP A 138 -10.57 1.47 -26.51
N GLY A 139 -10.85 0.64 -27.52
CA GLY A 139 -11.69 -0.56 -27.37
C GLY A 139 -11.07 -1.58 -26.43
N LEU A 140 -9.80 -1.97 -26.66
CA LEU A 140 -9.10 -2.91 -25.79
C LEU A 140 -8.84 -2.32 -24.40
N GLY A 141 -8.46 -1.03 -24.32
CA GLY A 141 -8.27 -0.34 -23.05
C GLY A 141 -9.55 -0.33 -22.20
N SER A 142 -10.70 -0.06 -22.83
CA SER A 142 -12.00 -0.11 -22.15
C SER A 142 -12.35 -1.53 -21.67
N ALA A 143 -12.11 -2.56 -22.48
CA ALA A 143 -12.38 -3.94 -22.10
C ALA A 143 -11.56 -4.38 -20.87
N ILE A 144 -10.26 -4.08 -20.85
CA ILE A 144 -9.39 -4.38 -19.70
C ILE A 144 -9.86 -3.59 -18.46
N GLY A 145 -10.20 -2.32 -18.64
CA GLY A 145 -10.76 -1.48 -17.57
C GLY A 145 -12.04 -2.05 -16.96
N PHE A 146 -12.98 -2.52 -17.79
CA PHE A 146 -14.21 -3.17 -17.32
C PHE A 146 -13.95 -4.48 -16.57
N VAL A 147 -13.00 -5.29 -17.02
CA VAL A 147 -12.59 -6.51 -16.30
C VAL A 147 -12.02 -6.16 -14.93
N LEU A 148 -11.12 -5.16 -14.86
CA LEU A 148 -10.55 -4.71 -13.59
C LEU A 148 -11.63 -4.15 -12.64
N LEU A 149 -12.54 -3.33 -13.17
CA LEU A 149 -13.68 -2.81 -12.40
C LEU A 149 -14.54 -3.95 -11.84
N THR A 150 -14.84 -4.95 -12.66
CA THR A 150 -15.64 -6.12 -12.24
C THR A 150 -14.95 -6.88 -11.11
N ILE A 151 -13.64 -7.11 -11.21
CA ILE A 151 -12.85 -7.76 -10.15
C ILE A 151 -12.89 -6.94 -8.86
N ILE A 152 -12.74 -5.61 -8.95
CA ILE A 152 -12.81 -4.71 -7.81
C ILE A 152 -14.19 -4.78 -7.14
N LEU A 153 -15.28 -4.74 -7.91
CA LEU A 153 -16.64 -4.84 -7.39
C LEU A 153 -16.89 -6.17 -6.68
N ILE A 154 -16.41 -7.29 -7.24
CA ILE A 154 -16.49 -8.60 -6.58
C ILE A 154 -15.73 -8.59 -5.24
N LEU A 155 -14.54 -8.00 -5.20
CA LEU A 155 -13.74 -7.91 -3.99
C LEU A 155 -14.41 -7.04 -2.92
N VAL A 156 -14.98 -5.89 -3.32
CA VAL A 156 -15.76 -5.03 -2.43
C VAL A 156 -16.97 -5.77 -1.86
N ALA A 157 -17.74 -6.45 -2.70
CA ALA A 157 -18.90 -7.23 -2.27
C ALA A 157 -18.51 -8.32 -1.25
N LEU A 158 -17.40 -9.03 -1.50
CA LEU A 158 -16.87 -10.03 -0.58
C LEU A 158 -16.48 -9.42 0.77
N VAL A 159 -15.83 -8.26 0.76
CA VAL A 159 -15.43 -7.56 1.99
C VAL A 159 -16.64 -7.11 2.79
N LEU A 160 -17.64 -6.52 2.14
CA LEU A 160 -18.89 -6.10 2.80
C LEU A 160 -19.61 -7.28 3.47
N LYS A 161 -19.62 -8.43 2.79
CA LYS A 161 -20.18 -9.68 3.31
C LYS A 161 -19.42 -10.21 4.53
N VAL A 162 -18.09 -10.27 4.46
CA VAL A 162 -17.24 -10.76 5.56
C VAL A 162 -17.31 -9.84 6.78
N ALA A 163 -17.35 -8.53 6.55
CA ALA A 163 -17.40 -7.54 7.62
C ALA A 163 -18.81 -7.28 8.18
N GLY A 164 -19.85 -7.95 7.64
CA GLY A 164 -21.22 -7.89 8.17
C GLY A 164 -21.92 -6.53 8.02
N LEU A 165 -21.40 -5.64 7.17
CA LEU A 165 -21.97 -4.31 6.92
C LEU A 165 -23.19 -4.36 5.96
N GLU A 166 -23.56 -5.54 5.47
CA GLU A 166 -24.83 -5.76 4.75
C GLU A 166 -26.06 -5.29 5.55
N ARG A 167 -25.95 -5.19 6.88
CA ARG A 167 -27.02 -4.71 7.77
C ARG A 167 -27.23 -3.19 7.76
N LEU A 168 -26.37 -2.43 7.08
CA LEU A 168 -26.43 -0.95 7.01
C LEU A 168 -26.91 -0.43 5.65
N LEU A 169 -27.13 -1.32 4.67
CA LEU A 169 -27.69 -1.04 3.35
C LEU A 169 -29.14 -1.56 3.28
#